data_AF-A0AAW1SAF7-F1
#
_entry.id   AF-A0AAW1SAF7-F1
#
_cell.length_a   1.000
_cell.length_b   1.000
_cell.length_c   1.000
_cell.angle_alpha   90.00
_cell.angle_beta   90.00
_cell.angle_gamma   90.00
#
_symmetry.space_group_name_H-M   'P 1'
#
loop_
_entity.id
_entity.type
_entity.pdbx_description
1 polymer ?
#
loop_
_entity_poly.entity_id
_entity_poly.type
_entity_poly.pdbx_seq_one_letter_code
_entity_poly.pdbx_strand_id
1 'polypeptide(L)'
;MADLCAPASSVEELAKAKLEAPKTLRQLAGWEWNEIDEGCLCFDRRQREAAAVRETTLPDLLEFLKEVLVSKSRRRQLSVHDASAGQSPEIVIVEDVWAFKSAQAAFPSSGLVH
;
A
#
# COMPACT_ATOMS: atom_id res chain seq x y z
N MET A 1 1.22 17.68 27.08
CA MET A 1 1.64 16.59 26.19
C MET A 1 0.41 15.75 25.94
N ALA A 2 -0.35 16.06 24.90
CA ALA A 2 -1.61 15.37 24.59
C ALA A 2 -1.31 14.00 23.98
N ASP A 3 -2.08 13.00 24.38
CA ASP A 3 -2.00 11.61 23.94
C ASP A 3 -1.92 11.49 22.42
N LEU A 4 -0.74 11.11 21.95
CA LEU A 4 -0.45 10.73 20.57
C LEU A 4 -0.73 9.23 20.40
N CYS A 5 -1.89 8.76 20.84
CA CYS A 5 -2.39 7.46 20.41
C CYS A 5 -3.11 7.69 19.08
N ALA A 6 -2.81 6.90 18.04
CA ALA A 6 -3.74 6.80 16.91
C ALA A 6 -5.13 6.54 17.50
N PRO A 7 -6.23 7.14 16.99
CA PRO A 7 -7.53 6.94 17.61
C PRO A 7 -7.76 5.43 17.67
N ALA A 8 -7.70 4.84 18.87
CA ALA A 8 -7.62 3.39 19.05
C ALA A 8 -8.81 2.69 18.38
N SER A 9 -9.91 3.42 18.20
CA SER A 9 -11.06 3.04 17.39
C SER A 9 -10.70 2.74 15.93
N SER A 10 -9.93 3.58 15.24
CA SER A 10 -9.58 3.37 13.83
C SER A 10 -8.62 2.21 13.62
N VAL A 11 -7.70 1.97 14.56
CA VAL A 11 -6.79 0.81 14.52
C VAL A 11 -7.58 -0.48 14.66
N GLU A 12 -8.48 -0.55 15.65
CA GLU A 12 -9.32 -1.74 15.85
C GLU A 12 -10.37 -1.94 14.75
N GLU A 13 -10.95 -0.87 14.21
CA GLU A 13 -11.85 -0.94 13.05
C GLU A 13 -11.13 -1.54 11.83
N LEU A 14 -9.90 -1.09 11.55
CA LEU A 14 -9.11 -1.61 10.44
C LEU A 14 -8.68 -3.07 10.67
N ALA A 15 -8.24 -3.41 11.89
CA ALA A 15 -7.87 -4.78 12.25
C ALA A 15 -9.08 -5.73 12.13
N LYS A 16 -10.26 -5.30 12.55
CA LYS A 16 -11.50 -6.06 12.40
C LYS A 16 -11.87 -6.25 10.93
N ALA A 17 -11.80 -5.19 10.12
CA ALA A 17 -12.05 -5.28 8.68
C ALA A 17 -11.08 -6.26 7.99
N LYS A 18 -9.81 -6.26 8.40
CA LYS A 18 -8.80 -7.24 7.95
C LYS A 18 -9.14 -8.67 8.37
N LEU A 19 -9.76 -8.89 9.52
CA LEU A 19 -10.10 -10.24 10.00
C LEU A 19 -11.50 -10.73 9.58
N GLU A 20 -12.25 -9.96 8.79
CA GLU A 20 -13.54 -10.44 8.28
C GLU A 20 -13.38 -11.73 7.48
N ALA A 21 -14.15 -12.75 7.86
CA ALA A 21 -14.15 -14.04 7.20
C ALA A 21 -14.78 -13.93 5.78
N PRO A 22 -14.31 -14.74 4.82
CA PRO A 22 -14.91 -14.77 3.49
C PRO A 22 -16.34 -15.30 3.60
N LYS A 23 -17.30 -14.61 2.97
CA LYS A 23 -18.72 -14.98 3.01
C LYS A 23 -19.06 -16.13 2.06
N THR A 24 -18.16 -16.44 1.12
CA THR A 24 -18.35 -17.46 0.09
C THR A 24 -17.04 -18.17 -0.22
N LEU A 25 -17.12 -19.41 -0.72
CA LEU A 25 -15.96 -20.16 -1.21
C LEU A 25 -15.22 -19.43 -2.34
N ARG A 26 -15.95 -18.70 -3.21
CA ARG A 26 -15.34 -17.89 -4.28
C ARG A 26 -14.45 -16.78 -3.72
N GLN A 27 -14.86 -16.14 -2.63
CA GLN A 27 -14.04 -15.11 -1.97
C GLN A 27 -12.81 -15.73 -1.33
N LEU A 28 -12.95 -16.87 -0.64
CA LEU A 28 -11.81 -17.59 -0.07
C LEU A 28 -10.81 -17.99 -1.16
N ALA A 29 -11.28 -18.64 -2.22
CA ALA A 29 -10.44 -19.05 -3.35
C ALA A 29 -9.75 -17.84 -4.00
N GLY A 30 -10.46 -16.71 -4.16
CA GLY A 30 -9.85 -15.48 -4.68
C GLY A 30 -8.73 -14.94 -3.79
N TRP A 31 -8.87 -15.02 -2.47
CA TRP A 31 -7.81 -14.59 -1.55
C TRP A 31 -6.60 -15.52 -1.61
N GLU A 32 -6.80 -16.83 -1.57
CA GLU A 32 -5.71 -17.80 -1.65
C GLU A 32 -5.00 -17.76 -3.01
N TRP A 33 -5.77 -17.59 -4.10
CA TRP A 33 -5.18 -17.51 -5.43
C TRP A 33 -4.32 -16.27 -5.63
N ASN A 34 -4.66 -15.14 -5.01
CA ASN A 34 -3.80 -13.96 -5.03
C ASN A 34 -2.44 -14.23 -4.37
N GLU A 35 -2.38 -14.99 -3.27
CA GLU A 35 -1.11 -15.36 -2.65
C GLU A 35 -0.25 -16.26 -3.55
N ILE A 36 -0.90 -17.10 -4.35
CA ILE A 36 -0.25 -17.96 -5.35
C ILE A 36 0.27 -17.13 -6.52
N ASP A 37 -0.56 -16.25 -7.08
CA ASP A 37 -0.25 -15.42 -8.25
C ASP A 37 0.88 -14.42 -7.95
N GLU A 38 0.84 -13.81 -6.77
CA GLU A 38 1.90 -12.91 -6.28
C GLU A 38 3.15 -13.67 -5.76
N GLY A 39 3.11 -15.00 -5.75
CA GLY A 39 4.21 -15.87 -5.29
C GLY A 39 4.58 -15.69 -3.81
N CYS A 40 3.73 -15.06 -3.00
CA CYS A 40 4.01 -14.78 -1.60
C CYS A 40 3.69 -15.97 -0.68
N LEU A 41 2.72 -16.81 -1.07
CA LEU A 41 2.26 -17.99 -0.34
C LEU A 41 1.97 -17.74 1.16
N CYS A 42 1.54 -16.52 1.51
CA CYS A 42 1.31 -16.10 2.90
C CYS A 42 -0.19 -16.24 3.24
N PHE A 43 -0.65 -17.47 3.44
CA PHE A 43 -2.09 -17.74 3.63
C PHE A 43 -2.65 -17.22 4.97
N ASP A 44 -1.80 -16.90 5.93
CA ASP A 44 -2.12 -16.23 7.20
C ASP A 44 -1.83 -14.71 7.17
N ARG A 45 -1.61 -14.12 5.99
CA ARG A 45 -1.32 -12.69 5.82
C ARG A 45 -2.30 -11.80 6.58
N ARG A 46 -3.59 -12.11 6.54
CA ARG A 46 -4.63 -11.29 7.19
C ARG A 46 -4.46 -11.23 8.71
N GLN A 47 -4.07 -12.35 9.33
CA GLN A 47 -3.78 -12.43 10.75
C GLN A 47 -2.49 -11.66 11.09
N ARG A 48 -1.42 -11.83 10.28
CA ARG A 48 -0.15 -11.11 10.48
C ARG A 48 -0.31 -9.60 10.33
N GLU A 49 -1.01 -9.15 9.28
CA GLU A 49 -1.27 -7.73 9.04
C GLU A 49 -2.15 -7.13 10.14
N ALA A 50 -3.18 -7.85 10.61
CA ALA A 50 -4.01 -7.37 11.71
C ALA A 50 -3.22 -7.25 13.03
N ALA A 51 -2.26 -8.15 13.30
CA ALA A 51 -1.36 -8.01 14.44
C ALA A 51 -0.44 -6.80 14.29
N ALA A 52 0.20 -6.63 13.13
CA ALA A 52 1.09 -5.49 12.86
C ALA A 52 0.36 -4.13 12.93
N VAL A 53 -0.89 -4.05 12.46
CA VAL A 53 -1.72 -2.84 12.57
C VAL A 53 -1.97 -2.48 14.03
N ARG A 54 -2.22 -3.46 14.91
CA ARG A 54 -2.41 -3.22 16.35
C ARG A 54 -1.15 -2.76 17.07
N GLU A 55 0.01 -3.18 16.57
CA GLU A 55 1.32 -2.77 17.11
C GLU A 55 1.77 -1.39 16.61
N THR A 56 1.07 -0.82 15.62
CA THR A 56 1.44 0.46 15.01
C THR A 56 1.20 1.62 15.96
N THR A 57 2.21 2.47 16.15
CA THR A 57 2.12 3.66 17.00
C THR A 57 1.95 4.94 16.18
N LEU A 58 1.43 6.01 16.79
CA LEU A 58 1.30 7.30 16.11
C LEU A 58 2.66 7.92 15.74
N PRO A 59 3.73 7.81 16.55
CA PRO A 59 5.08 8.15 16.11
C PRO A 59 5.49 7.46 14.81
N ASP A 60 5.25 6.15 14.67
CA ASP A 60 5.60 5.40 13.45
C ASP A 60 4.83 5.94 12.23
N LEU A 61 3.53 6.23 12.41
CA LEU A 61 2.69 6.81 11.35
C LEU A 61 3.15 8.23 10.97
N LEU A 62 3.53 9.06 11.95
CA LEU A 62 4.03 10.40 11.70
C LEU A 62 5.38 10.37 10.99
N GLU A 63 6.26 9.46 11.36
CA GLU A 63 7.55 9.26 10.71
C GLU A 63 7.35 8.81 9.25
N PHE A 64 6.52 7.78 9.04
CA PHE A 64 6.15 7.33 7.70
C PHE A 64 5.56 8.47 6.84
N LEU A 65 4.65 9.26 7.40
CA LEU A 65 4.05 10.41 6.70
C LEU A 65 5.09 11.48 6.35
N LYS A 66 6.02 11.76 7.27
CA LYS A 66 7.12 12.70 7.04
C LYS A 66 8.04 12.21 5.91
N GLU A 67 8.37 10.92 5.86
CA GLU A 67 9.19 10.34 4.80
C GLU A 67 8.52 10.44 3.42
N VAL A 68 7.22 10.13 3.35
CA VAL A 68 6.51 10.00 2.07
C VAL A 68 5.97 11.33 1.57
N LEU A 69 5.45 12.20 2.44
CA LEU A 69 4.79 13.44 2.00
C LEU A 69 5.66 14.68 2.17
N VAL A 70 6.40 14.80 3.29
CA VAL A 70 7.10 16.04 3.69
C VAL A 70 8.51 16.10 3.10
N SER A 71 9.36 15.12 3.39
CA SER A 71 10.74 15.09 2.90
C SER A 71 10.81 14.75 1.41
N LYS A 72 9.76 14.11 0.89
CA LYS A 72 9.66 13.55 -0.47
C LYS A 72 10.81 12.60 -0.85
N SER A 73 11.64 12.19 0.12
CA SER A 73 12.81 11.34 -0.12
C SER A 73 12.44 9.97 -0.68
N ARG A 74 11.24 9.48 -0.37
CA ARG A 74 10.65 8.23 -0.87
C ARG A 74 9.40 8.44 -1.73
N ARG A 75 9.04 9.68 -2.06
CA ARG A 75 7.78 9.98 -2.76
C ARG A 75 7.89 9.59 -4.23
N ARG A 76 7.04 8.66 -4.65
CA ARG A 76 6.77 8.37 -6.06
C ARG A 76 5.34 8.81 -6.35
N GLN A 77 5.16 9.82 -7.20
CA GLN A 77 3.86 10.36 -7.56
C GLN A 77 3.62 10.22 -9.06
N LEU A 78 2.46 9.69 -9.42
CA LEU A 78 1.94 9.65 -10.78
C LEU A 78 0.52 10.22 -10.75
N SER A 79 0.22 11.15 -11.65
CA SER A 79 -1.12 11.72 -11.80
C SER A 79 -1.63 11.41 -13.20
N VAL A 80 -2.87 10.94 -13.32
CA VAL A 80 -3.55 10.73 -14.60
C VAL A 80 -4.57 11.85 -14.77
N HIS A 81 -4.40 12.63 -15.83
CA HIS A 81 -5.25 13.77 -16.14
C HIS A 81 -6.06 13.45 -17.39
N ASP A 82 -7.35 13.73 -17.36
CA ASP A 82 -8.14 13.84 -18.58
C ASP A 82 -7.89 15.22 -19.22
N ALA A 83 -8.11 15.35 -20.53
CA ALA A 83 -7.62 16.42 -21.42
C ALA A 83 -8.06 17.87 -21.07
N SER A 84 -8.81 18.08 -19.98
CA SER A 84 -9.27 19.38 -19.50
C SER A 84 -8.39 20.01 -18.42
N ALA A 85 -7.39 19.29 -17.90
CA ALA A 85 -6.52 19.83 -16.85
C ALA A 85 -5.34 20.63 -17.46
N GLY A 86 -5.25 21.91 -17.08
CA GLY A 86 -4.16 22.79 -17.51
C GLY A 86 -2.77 22.24 -17.16
N GLN A 87 -1.81 22.51 -18.03
CA GLN A 87 -0.41 22.09 -17.85
C GLN A 87 0.21 22.85 -16.67
N SER A 88 0.68 22.12 -15.65
CA SER A 88 1.53 22.66 -14.59
C SER A 88 3.00 22.48 -15.01
N PRO A 89 3.84 23.53 -14.92
CA PRO A 89 5.21 23.51 -15.46
C PRO A 89 6.19 22.62 -14.68
N GLU A 90 5.79 22.05 -13.53
CA GLU A 90 6.67 21.21 -12.67
C GLU A 90 6.49 19.70 -12.89
N ILE A 91 5.62 19.28 -13.82
CA ILE A 91 5.28 17.87 -14.04
C ILE A 91 5.96 17.36 -15.30
N VAL A 92 6.65 16.22 -15.20
CA VAL A 92 7.12 15.46 -16.37
C VAL A 92 5.90 14.79 -17.00
N ILE A 93 5.54 15.21 -18.21
CA ILE A 93 4.44 14.63 -18.97
C ILE A 93 4.92 13.30 -19.58
N VAL A 94 4.15 12.23 -19.33
CA VAL A 94 4.39 10.92 -19.96
C VAL A 94 3.66 10.90 -21.29
N GLU A 95 4.41 11.07 -22.38
CA GLU A 95 3.87 11.01 -23.75
C GLU A 95 3.69 9.56 -24.25
N ASP A 96 4.61 8.67 -23.84
CA ASP A 96 4.58 7.24 -24.16
C ASP A 96 4.73 6.41 -22.88
N VAL A 97 3.67 5.68 -22.54
CA VAL A 97 3.59 4.82 -21.36
C VAL A 97 4.60 3.67 -21.42
N TRP A 98 4.89 3.12 -22.60
CA TRP A 98 5.83 2.02 -22.76
C TRP A 98 7.27 2.47 -22.59
N ALA A 99 7.63 3.60 -23.22
CA ALA A 99 8.93 4.22 -23.03
C ALA A 99 9.17 4.55 -21.55
N PHE A 100 8.18 5.19 -20.91
CA PHE A 100 8.23 5.48 -19.48
C PHE A 100 8.42 4.22 -18.64
N LYS A 101 7.65 3.16 -18.89
CA LYS A 101 7.76 1.89 -18.15
C LYS A 101 9.14 1.26 -18.31
N SER A 102 9.71 1.26 -19.52
CA SER A 102 11.01 0.65 -19.81
C SER A 102 12.18 1.40 -19.15
N ALA A 103 12.04 2.70 -18.91
CA ALA A 103 13.06 3.53 -18.28
C ALA A 103 13.09 3.41 -16.75
N GLN A 104 12.05 2.82 -16.14
CA GLN A 104 11.98 2.63 -14.68
C GLN A 104 12.68 1.34 -14.27
N ALA A 105 13.41 1.40 -13.15
CA ALA A 105 13.87 0.18 -12.50
C ALA A 105 12.66 -0.63 -12.02
N ALA A 106 12.60 -1.90 -12.41
CA ALA A 106 11.61 -2.82 -11.88
C ALA A 106 11.80 -2.96 -10.36
N PHE A 107 10.70 -3.02 -9.61
CA PHE A 107 10.78 -3.42 -8.21
C PHE A 107 11.29 -4.86 -8.13
N PRO A 108 12.08 -5.21 -7.11
CA PRO A 108 12.44 -6.59 -6.87
C PRO A 108 11.15 -7.39 -6.68
N SER A 109 11.07 -8.58 -7.30
CA SER A 109 9.99 -9.51 -7.01
C SER A 109 9.99 -9.79 -5.50
N SER A 110 8.80 -9.82 -4.89
CA SER A 110 8.58 -10.20 -3.49
C SER A 110 9.13 -11.58 -3.12
N GLY A 111 9.54 -12.37 -4.13
CA GLY A 111 10.60 -13.37 -4.04
C GLY A 111 10.42 -14.38 -2.91
N LEU A 112 9.88 -15.55 -3.25
CA LEU A 112 10.16 -16.79 -2.54
C LEU A 112 11.68 -16.92 -2.34
N VAL A 113 12.13 -16.71 -1.11
CA VAL A 113 13.41 -17.23 -0.61
C VAL A 113 13.23 -18.74 -0.55
N HIS A 114 13.68 -19.45 -1.59
CA HIS A 114 13.90 -20.89 -1.54
C HIS A 114 15.36 -21.18 -1.19
#